data_AF-A0A7W9FQW9-F1
#
_entry.id   AF-A0A7W9FQW9-F1
#
_cell.length_a   1.000
_cell.length_b   1.000
_cell.length_c   1.000
_cell.angle_alpha   90.00
_cell.angle_beta   90.00
_cell.angle_gamma   90.00
#
_symmetry.space_group_name_H-M   'P 1'
#
loop_
_entity.id
_entity.type
_entity.pdbx_description
1 polymer ?
#
loop_
_entity_poly.entity_id
_entity_poly.type
_entity_poly.pdbx_seq_one_letter_code
_entity_poly.pdbx_strand_id
1 'polypeptide(L)'
;MARSLSSSNRTVFDIVNIVAGLGLLLSPWYLGFTSEAYAAWNAWIVGAVVAVIAAAALFAFHEAEEWVNLVVGLWAVLAPWVLGFSAVTVAMWAHVIAGIVVAVVAGACIWFVRGRPLSTA
;
A
#
# COMPACT_ATOMS: atom_id res chain seq x y z
N MET A 1 9.18 -11.72 -26.57
CA MET A 1 9.81 -12.13 -25.29
C MET A 1 9.74 -11.07 -24.19
N ALA A 2 9.70 -9.75 -24.48
CA ALA A 2 9.65 -8.69 -23.46
C ALA A 2 8.33 -8.55 -22.65
N ARG A 3 7.20 -9.12 -23.13
CA ARG A 3 5.89 -9.01 -22.44
C ARG A 3 5.79 -9.83 -21.15
N SER A 4 6.58 -10.90 -20.96
CA SER A 4 6.46 -11.76 -19.77
C SER A 4 7.15 -11.20 -18.53
N LEU A 5 8.19 -10.39 -18.69
CA LEU A 5 8.91 -9.78 -17.57
C LEU A 5 8.06 -8.69 -16.89
N SER A 6 7.33 -7.88 -17.67
CA SER A 6 6.49 -6.81 -17.11
C SER A 6 5.25 -7.35 -16.39
N SER A 7 4.63 -8.42 -16.88
CA SER A 7 3.46 -9.01 -16.22
C SER A 7 3.85 -9.68 -14.89
N SER A 8 4.97 -10.40 -14.87
CA SER A 8 5.43 -11.07 -13.65
C SER A 8 5.81 -10.08 -12.55
N ASN A 9 6.48 -8.97 -12.89
CA ASN A 9 6.83 -7.95 -11.90
C ASN A 9 5.59 -7.26 -11.31
N ARG A 10 4.57 -7.00 -12.11
CA ARG A 10 3.30 -6.44 -11.62
C ARG A 10 2.60 -7.38 -10.65
N THR A 11 2.45 -8.65 -11.01
CA THR A 11 1.82 -9.62 -10.11
C THR A 11 2.59 -9.72 -8.78
N VAL A 12 3.92 -9.63 -8.80
CA VAL A 12 4.72 -9.57 -7.57
C VAL A 12 4.38 -8.30 -6.76
N PHE A 13 4.27 -7.14 -7.39
CA PHE A 13 3.88 -5.89 -6.74
C PHE A 13 2.46 -5.96 -6.13
N ASP A 14 1.50 -6.52 -6.86
CA ASP A 14 0.12 -6.71 -6.39
C ASP A 14 0.10 -7.64 -5.16
N ILE A 15 0.85 -8.74 -5.20
CA ILE A 15 0.99 -9.67 -4.07
C ILE A 15 1.61 -8.96 -2.86
N VAL A 16 2.66 -8.16 -3.06
CA VAL A 16 3.28 -7.39 -1.97
C VAL A 16 2.26 -6.42 -1.35
N ASN A 17 1.46 -5.73 -2.16
CA ASN A 17 0.41 -4.84 -1.66
C ASN A 17 -0.69 -5.60 -0.91
N ILE A 18 -1.12 -6.78 -1.39
CA ILE A 18 -2.08 -7.63 -0.68
C ILE A 18 -1.51 -8.01 0.70
N VAL A 19 -0.26 -8.47 0.76
CA VAL A 19 0.37 -8.87 2.03
C VAL A 19 0.54 -7.67 2.96
N ALA A 20 0.96 -6.50 2.46
CA ALA A 20 1.07 -5.29 3.26
C ALA A 20 -0.29 -4.82 3.79
N GLY A 21 -1.32 -4.81 2.94
CA GLY A 21 -2.68 -4.44 3.29
C GLY A 21 -3.29 -5.38 4.33
N LEU A 22 -3.19 -6.70 4.13
CA LEU A 22 -3.65 -7.70 5.10
C LEU A 22 -2.84 -7.64 6.39
N GLY A 23 -1.52 -7.44 6.31
CA GLY A 23 -0.65 -7.27 7.46
C GLY A 23 -1.08 -6.08 8.31
N LEU A 24 -1.33 -4.93 7.68
CA LEU A 24 -1.83 -3.74 8.37
C LEU A 24 -3.23 -3.95 8.93
N LEU A 25 -4.14 -4.54 8.15
CA LEU A 25 -5.50 -4.88 8.57
C LEU A 25 -5.49 -5.73 9.84
N LEU A 26 -4.65 -6.77 9.89
CA LEU A 26 -4.58 -7.69 11.02
C LEU A 26 -3.70 -7.20 12.18
N SER A 27 -2.90 -6.15 11.94
CA SER A 27 -1.93 -5.66 12.91
C SER A 27 -2.51 -5.20 14.25
N PRO A 28 -3.72 -4.62 14.37
CA PRO A 28 -4.25 -4.23 15.67
C PRO A 28 -4.36 -5.40 16.65
N TRP A 29 -4.76 -6.58 16.16
CA TRP A 29 -4.89 -7.78 16.98
C TRP A 29 -3.54 -8.41 17.31
N TYR A 30 -2.65 -8.55 16.31
CA TYR A 30 -1.35 -9.19 16.51
C TYR A 30 -0.38 -8.33 17.33
N LEU A 31 -0.44 -7.00 17.16
CA LEU A 31 0.44 -6.04 17.80
C LEU A 31 -0.19 -5.36 19.03
N GLY A 32 -1.42 -5.70 19.38
CA GLY A 32 -2.05 -5.33 20.65
C GLY A 32 -2.46 -3.86 20.79
N PHE A 33 -2.79 -3.18 19.69
CA PHE A 33 -3.25 -1.78 19.73
C PHE A 33 -4.75 -1.63 19.39
N THR A 34 -5.55 -2.68 19.58
CA THR A 34 -7.02 -2.65 19.37
C THR A 34 -7.74 -1.63 20.28
N SER A 35 -7.19 -1.29 21.44
CA SER A 35 -7.73 -0.27 22.34
C SER A 35 -7.51 1.16 21.85
N GLU A 36 -6.59 1.36 20.91
CA GLU A 36 -6.25 2.67 20.35
C GLU A 36 -7.19 2.98 19.18
N ALA A 37 -8.34 3.61 19.48
CA ALA A 37 -9.45 3.78 18.54
C ALA A 37 -9.01 4.30 17.16
N TYR A 38 -8.25 5.41 17.12
CA TYR A 38 -7.79 5.99 15.84
C TYR A 38 -6.82 5.09 15.10
N ALA A 39 -5.89 4.44 15.80
CA ALA A 39 -4.91 3.56 15.19
C ALA A 39 -5.55 2.28 14.64
N ALA A 40 -6.44 1.65 15.41
CA ALA A 40 -7.12 0.41 15.02
C ALA A 40 -8.06 0.64 13.83
N TRP A 41 -8.91 1.68 13.88
CA TRP A 41 -9.81 1.99 12.77
C TRP A 41 -9.06 2.37 11.50
N ASN A 42 -7.99 3.17 11.62
CA ASN A 42 -7.18 3.52 10.46
C ASN A 42 -6.49 2.29 9.86
N ALA A 43 -5.94 1.39 10.69
CA ALA A 43 -5.33 0.15 10.23
C ALA A 43 -6.33 -0.75 9.49
N TRP A 44 -7.55 -0.89 10.03
CA TRP A 44 -8.58 -1.70 9.39
C TRP A 44 -9.04 -1.15 8.05
N ILE A 45 -9.33 0.16 8.01
CA ILE A 45 -9.82 0.80 6.78
C ILE A 45 -8.71 0.80 5.71
N VAL A 46 -7.53 1.30 6.06
CA VAL A 46 -6.42 1.42 5.11
C VAL A 46 -5.96 0.04 4.65
N GLY A 47 -5.79 -0.91 5.57
CA GLY A 47 -5.40 -2.27 5.24
C GLY A 47 -6.40 -2.97 4.31
N ALA A 48 -7.70 -2.84 4.59
CA ALA A 48 -8.75 -3.40 3.75
C ALA A 48 -8.78 -2.75 2.35
N VAL A 49 -8.67 -1.42 2.27
CA VAL A 49 -8.64 -0.69 1.00
C VAL A 49 -7.48 -1.17 0.14
N VAL A 50 -6.26 -1.23 0.68
CA VAL A 50 -5.08 -1.70 -0.06
C VAL A 50 -5.26 -3.16 -0.51
N ALA A 51 -5.70 -4.04 0.38
CA ALA A 51 -5.86 -5.46 0.07
C ALA A 51 -6.92 -5.70 -1.02
N VAL A 52 -8.06 -5.01 -0.96
CA VAL A 52 -9.15 -5.13 -1.95
C VAL A 52 -8.72 -4.59 -3.30
N ILE A 53 -8.05 -3.43 -3.32
CA ILE A 53 -7.59 -2.79 -4.55
C ILE A 53 -6.53 -3.66 -5.24
N ALA A 54 -5.53 -4.14 -4.50
CA ALA A 54 -4.51 -5.02 -5.05
C ALA A 54 -5.07 -6.39 -5.49
N ALA A 55 -6.08 -6.91 -4.80
CA ALA A 55 -6.78 -8.11 -5.26
C ALA A 55 -7.57 -7.87 -6.56
N ALA A 56 -8.24 -6.72 -6.70
CA ALA A 56 -8.96 -6.34 -7.92
C ALA A 56 -8.02 -6.16 -9.12
N ALA A 57 -6.78 -5.72 -8.87
CA ALA A 57 -5.76 -5.57 -9.89
C ALA A 57 -5.36 -6.89 -10.54
N LEU A 58 -5.37 -7.99 -9.81
CA LEU A 58 -5.09 -9.32 -10.37
C LEU A 58 -6.07 -9.71 -11.50
N PHE A 59 -7.23 -9.05 -11.59
CA PHE A 59 -8.27 -9.37 -12.57
C PHE A 59 -8.38 -8.40 -13.75
N ALA A 60 -8.24 -7.07 -13.55
CA ALA A 60 -8.44 -6.11 -14.66
C ALA A 60 -7.98 -4.65 -14.45
N PHE A 61 -7.86 -4.15 -13.21
CA PHE A 61 -7.70 -2.71 -12.94
C PHE A 61 -6.29 -2.36 -12.47
N HIS A 62 -5.43 -1.87 -13.37
CA HIS A 62 -4.02 -1.57 -13.01
C HIS A 62 -3.73 -0.07 -12.86
N GLU A 63 -4.22 0.79 -13.77
CA GLU A 63 -3.80 2.19 -13.74
C GLU A 63 -4.38 2.98 -12.57
N ALA A 64 -5.65 2.78 -12.24
CA ALA A 64 -6.30 3.43 -11.12
C ALA A 64 -5.78 2.89 -9.78
N GLU A 65 -5.49 1.58 -9.75
CA GLU A 65 -4.94 0.89 -8.59
C GLU A 65 -3.59 1.46 -8.16
N GLU A 66 -2.65 1.63 -9.09
CA GLU A 66 -1.34 2.23 -8.83
C GLU A 66 -1.46 3.61 -8.14
N TRP A 67 -2.34 4.49 -8.65
CA TRP A 67 -2.52 5.81 -8.07
C TRP A 67 -3.21 5.79 -6.71
N VAL A 68 -4.24 4.95 -6.54
CA VAL A 68 -4.92 4.85 -5.25
C VAL A 68 -3.99 4.26 -4.19
N ASN A 69 -3.24 3.20 -4.51
CA ASN A 69 -2.25 2.65 -3.59
C ASN A 69 -1.17 3.67 -3.22
N LEU A 70 -0.72 4.52 -4.16
CA LEU A 70 0.22 5.59 -3.83
C LEU A 70 -0.38 6.58 -2.82
N VAL A 71 -1.59 7.09 -3.07
CA VAL A 71 -2.26 8.05 -2.17
C VAL A 71 -2.52 7.42 -0.80
N VAL A 72 -3.04 6.19 -0.78
CA VAL A 72 -3.37 5.46 0.45
C VAL A 72 -2.12 5.10 1.24
N GLY A 73 -1.04 4.71 0.57
CA GLY A 73 0.27 4.44 1.19
C GLY A 73 0.85 5.70 1.84
N LEU A 74 0.83 6.83 1.13
CA LEU A 74 1.25 8.12 1.69
C LEU A 74 0.38 8.55 2.88
N TRP A 75 -0.94 8.35 2.79
CA TRP A 75 -1.83 8.57 3.93
C TRP A 75 -1.45 7.70 5.12
N ALA A 76 -1.20 6.39 4.93
CA ALA A 76 -0.79 5.50 6.00
C ALA A 76 0.50 5.96 6.69
N VAL A 77 1.46 6.50 5.93
CA VAL A 77 2.67 7.11 6.51
C VAL A 77 2.30 8.30 7.38
N LEU A 78 1.48 9.23 6.89
CA LEU A 78 1.18 10.47 7.61
C LEU A 78 0.17 10.30 8.76
N ALA A 79 -0.66 9.25 8.70
CA ALA A 79 -1.77 9.00 9.62
C ALA A 79 -1.41 9.06 11.11
N PRO A 80 -0.28 8.51 11.61
CA PRO A 80 0.06 8.56 13.03
C PRO A 80 0.15 9.98 13.59
N TRP A 81 0.65 10.92 12.77
CA TRP A 81 0.79 12.32 13.16
C TRP A 81 -0.51 13.09 12.95
N VAL A 82 -1.22 12.84 11.86
CA VAL A 82 -2.49 13.52 11.55
C VAL A 82 -3.60 13.12 12.51
N LEU A 83 -3.69 11.83 12.87
CA LEU A 83 -4.71 11.27 13.75
C LEU A 83 -4.27 11.20 15.22
N GLY A 84 -3.03 11.60 15.54
CA GLY A 84 -2.56 11.75 16.91
C GLY A 84 -2.21 10.47 17.67
N PHE A 85 -1.97 9.35 16.96
CA PHE A 85 -1.55 8.09 17.58
C PHE A 85 -0.04 7.81 17.49
N SER A 86 0.78 8.80 17.09
CA SER A 86 2.24 8.66 16.96
C SER A 86 2.95 8.29 18.26
N ALA A 87 2.36 8.56 19.44
CA ALA A 87 2.90 8.12 20.73
C ALA A 87 2.84 6.60 20.92
N VAL A 88 1.91 5.92 20.24
CA VAL A 88 1.77 4.47 20.25
C VAL A 88 2.79 3.89 19.27
N THR A 89 4.03 3.71 19.76
CA THR A 89 5.20 3.37 18.93
C THR A 89 4.94 2.17 18.01
N VAL A 90 4.32 1.11 18.53
CA VAL A 90 4.04 -0.11 17.76
C VAL A 90 3.04 0.16 16.62
N ALA A 91 1.97 0.89 16.89
CA ALA A 91 0.98 1.25 15.87
C ALA A 91 1.54 2.21 14.83
N MET A 92 2.34 3.20 15.26
CA MET A 92 3.02 4.13 14.36
C MET A 92 3.89 3.39 13.35
N TRP A 93 4.77 2.50 13.81
CA TRP A 93 5.67 1.77 12.92
C TRP A 93 4.93 0.79 12.01
N ALA A 94 3.86 0.14 12.49
CA ALA A 94 3.04 -0.73 11.65
C ALA A 94 2.47 0.04 10.44
N HIS A 95 1.93 1.25 10.68
CA HIS A 95 1.38 2.10 9.63
C HIS A 95 2.44 2.68 8.71
N VAL A 96 3.54 3.19 9.28
CA VAL A 96 4.62 3.82 8.50
C VAL A 96 5.29 2.80 7.59
N ILE A 97 5.62 1.61 8.10
CA ILE A 97 6.29 0.57 7.31
C ILE A 97 5.35 0.09 6.20
N ALA A 98 4.08 -0.23 6.52
CA ALA A 98 3.12 -0.66 5.52
C ALA A 98 2.88 0.43 4.46
N GLY A 99 2.71 1.68 4.89
CA GLY A 99 2.52 2.83 4.01
C GLY A 99 3.70 3.07 3.07
N ILE A 100 4.94 2.97 3.58
CA ILE A 100 6.16 3.07 2.76
C ILE A 100 6.21 1.94 1.73
N VAL A 101 5.97 0.69 2.15
CA VAL A 101 5.97 -0.46 1.23
C VAL A 101 4.98 -0.22 0.09
N VAL A 102 3.73 0.12 0.42
CA VAL A 102 2.68 0.34 -0.58
C VAL A 102 3.02 1.53 -1.48
N ALA A 103 3.47 2.66 -0.92
CA ALA A 103 3.79 3.85 -1.70
C ALA A 103 5.00 3.64 -2.62
N VAL A 104 6.05 2.95 -2.16
CA VAL A 104 7.24 2.65 -2.96
C VAL A 104 6.89 1.68 -4.08
N VAL A 105 6.12 0.63 -3.80
CA VAL A 105 5.67 -0.33 -4.82
C VAL A 105 4.81 0.36 -5.88
N ALA A 106 3.84 1.18 -5.46
CA ALA A 106 3.01 1.96 -6.37
C ALA A 106 3.83 2.95 -7.21
N GLY A 107 4.73 3.71 -6.58
CA GLY A 107 5.60 4.68 -7.26
C GLY A 107 6.56 4.02 -8.24
N ALA A 108 7.15 2.87 -7.87
CA ALA A 108 7.99 2.08 -8.76
C ALA A 108 7.19 1.57 -9.95
N CYS A 109 5.96 1.07 -9.73
CA CYS A 109 5.08 0.65 -10.81
C CYS A 109 4.83 1.80 -11.78
N ILE A 110 4.37 2.96 -11.28
CA ILE A 110 4.12 4.17 -12.10
C ILE A 110 5.36 4.55 -12.91
N TRP A 111 6.55 4.58 -12.29
CA TRP A 111 7.79 4.96 -12.95
C TRP A 111 8.22 3.96 -14.03
N PHE A 112 8.28 2.66 -13.73
CA PHE A 112 8.78 1.65 -14.66
C PHE A 112 7.77 1.29 -15.76
N VAL A 113 6.48 1.43 -15.48
CA VAL A 113 5.40 1.11 -16.40
C VAL A 113 5.09 2.28 -17.33
N ARG A 114 4.98 3.51 -16.78
CA ARG A 114 4.64 4.70 -17.57
C ARG A 114 5.88 5.39 -18.12
N GLY A 115 7.05 5.20 -17.50
CA GLY A 115 8.31 5.82 -17.87
C GLY A 115 9.02 5.21 -19.09
N ARG A 116 8.31 4.99 -20.19
CA ARG A 116 8.92 5.38 -21.47
C ARG A 116 8.66 6.88 -21.63
N PRO A 117 9.59 7.77 -21.22
CA PRO A 117 9.56 9.09 -21.81
C PRO A 117 9.60 8.88 -23.32
N LEU A 118 8.69 9.52 -24.04
CA LEU A 118 8.77 9.64 -25.48
C LEU A 118 10.17 10.21 -25.79
N SER A 119 11.11 9.33 -26.14
CA SER A 119 12.35 9.72 -26.80
C SER A 119 11.98 10.07 -28.24
N THR A 120 11.20 11.14 -28.39
CA THR A 120 10.98 11.85 -29.64
C THR A 120 11.94 13.03 -29.61
N ALA A 121 13.17 12.75 -29.98
CA ALA A 121 14.15 13.71 -30.48
C ALA A 121 15.08 12.97 -31.43
#